data_AF-A0A518FJ50-F1
#
_entry.id   AF-A0A518FJ50-F1
#
_cell.length_a   1.000
_cell.length_b   1.000
_cell.length_c   1.000
_cell.angle_alpha   90.00
_cell.angle_beta   90.00
_cell.angle_gamma   90.00
#
_symmetry.space_group_name_H-M   'P 1'
#
loop_
_entity.id
_entity.type
_entity.pdbx_description
1 polymer ?
#
loop_
_entity_poly.entity_id
_entity_poly.type
_entity_poly.pdbx_seq_one_letter_code
_entity_poly.pdbx_strand_id
1 'polypeptide(L)'
;MRLIRLLSVVLLVVVYVFTSVRAGEEKQTPLFQAHAHNDYEHPRPLHDALENGFWSVEADIYLVDGDLLVAHDRRDVKPERTLRKLYLDPLQAYFRKQSFPTKERTPPFTLLVDIKTDGAAVYPVLRQQLEDYAELLCRVEDGKLIPGAVQIVISGDRPKELIAAANPRYMGIDGRLSDLDSKQPADLMPLISDRWTSHFKYRGTGSMSEAERTKLQMIVKQAHTAGRRVRFWATPESEAVWRELVAADVDHINTDQLKRLSVFLRGQADSLTD
;
A
#
# COMPACT_ATOMS: atom_id res chain seq x y z
N MET A 1 69.68 8.30 -58.16
CA MET A 1 68.84 7.20 -57.64
C MET A 1 68.03 7.69 -56.45
N ARG A 2 66.77 8.06 -56.65
CA ARG A 2 65.79 8.38 -55.59
C ARG A 2 64.47 7.76 -56.02
N LEU A 3 63.96 6.80 -55.25
CA LEU A 3 62.59 6.32 -55.37
C LEU A 3 62.01 6.30 -53.95
N ILE A 4 61.19 7.30 -53.65
CA ILE A 4 60.45 7.42 -52.39
C ILE A 4 59.17 6.61 -52.58
N ARG A 5 59.00 5.54 -51.79
CA ARG A 5 57.75 4.78 -51.70
C ARG A 5 56.83 5.48 -50.70
N LEU A 6 55.72 6.03 -51.18
CA LEU A 6 54.60 6.47 -50.36
C LEU A 6 53.88 5.23 -49.79
N LEU A 7 53.84 5.06 -48.47
CA LEU A 7 52.90 4.17 -47.81
C LEU A 7 51.64 4.98 -47.45
N SER A 8 50.53 4.68 -48.12
CA SER A 8 49.22 5.18 -47.74
C SER A 8 48.71 4.37 -46.54
N VAL A 9 48.72 4.97 -45.35
CA VAL A 9 48.07 4.41 -44.15
C VAL A 9 46.60 4.83 -44.18
N VAL A 10 45.72 3.87 -44.49
CA VAL A 10 44.27 4.06 -44.36
C VAL A 10 43.91 3.88 -42.88
N LEU A 11 43.58 4.99 -42.21
CA LEU A 11 43.10 4.99 -40.83
C LEU A 11 41.60 4.68 -40.82
N LEU A 12 41.24 3.46 -40.42
CA LEU A 12 39.85 3.03 -40.25
C LEU A 12 39.35 3.51 -38.88
N VAL A 13 38.56 4.58 -38.84
CA VAL A 13 37.91 5.05 -37.61
C VAL A 13 36.62 4.26 -37.40
N VAL A 14 36.64 3.34 -36.44
CA VAL A 14 35.44 2.62 -35.97
C VAL A 14 34.74 3.50 -34.94
N VAL A 15 33.62 4.12 -35.33
CA VAL A 15 32.74 4.85 -34.41
C VAL A 15 31.84 3.86 -33.69
N TYR A 16 32.12 3.59 -32.42
CA TYR A 16 31.20 2.87 -31.54
C TYR A 16 30.06 3.81 -31.14
N VAL A 17 28.90 3.65 -31.77
CA VAL A 17 27.66 4.28 -31.31
C VAL A 17 27.14 3.46 -30.14
N PHE A 18 27.37 3.94 -28.92
CA PHE A 18 26.65 3.45 -27.75
C PHE A 18 25.20 3.90 -27.85
N THR A 19 24.32 3.02 -28.31
CA THR A 19 22.89 3.19 -28.12
C THR A 19 22.58 2.93 -26.66
N SER A 20 22.47 4.01 -25.87
CA SER A 20 21.89 3.95 -24.54
C SER A 20 20.44 3.51 -24.69
N VAL A 21 20.17 2.22 -24.52
CA VAL A 21 18.81 1.74 -24.27
C VAL A 21 18.41 2.37 -22.95
N ARG A 22 17.63 3.46 -23.00
CA ARG A 22 16.83 3.86 -21.85
C ARG A 22 15.91 2.69 -21.58
N ALA A 23 16.19 1.92 -20.54
CA ALA A 23 15.17 1.08 -19.92
C ALA A 23 14.04 2.05 -19.56
N GLY A 24 12.96 2.05 -20.34
CA GLY A 24 11.73 2.66 -19.88
C GLY A 24 11.37 1.93 -18.60
N GLU A 25 11.19 2.65 -17.49
CA GLU A 25 10.52 2.07 -16.33
C GLU A 25 9.15 1.61 -16.83
N GLU A 26 9.03 0.31 -17.06
CA GLU A 26 7.79 -0.30 -17.53
C GLU A 26 6.78 -0.10 -16.40
N LYS A 27 5.87 0.86 -16.60
CA LYS A 27 4.90 1.27 -15.60
C LYS A 27 4.04 0.07 -15.25
N GLN A 28 4.30 -0.53 -14.10
CA GLN A 28 3.59 -1.71 -13.64
C GLN A 28 2.11 -1.36 -13.47
N THR A 29 1.23 -2.18 -14.04
CA THR A 29 -0.21 -2.03 -13.86
C THR A 29 -0.53 -2.19 -12.36
N PRO A 30 -1.21 -1.19 -11.74
CA PRO A 30 -1.62 -1.29 -10.35
C PRO A 30 -2.53 -2.49 -10.10
N LEU A 31 -2.21 -3.24 -9.06
CA LEU A 31 -3.05 -4.28 -8.45
C LEU A 31 -3.72 -3.64 -7.23
N PHE A 32 -4.86 -2.99 -7.45
CA PHE A 32 -5.54 -2.20 -6.41
C PHE A 32 -5.89 -3.01 -5.16
N GLN A 33 -6.06 -4.33 -5.32
CA GLN A 33 -6.37 -5.23 -4.22
C GLN A 33 -5.15 -5.77 -3.45
N ALA A 34 -3.93 -5.54 -3.93
CA ALA A 34 -2.72 -6.09 -3.31
C ALA A 34 -2.25 -5.20 -2.15
N HIS A 35 -2.12 -5.80 -0.97
CA HIS A 35 -1.65 -5.14 0.25
C HIS A 35 -0.38 -5.79 0.80
N ALA A 36 0.69 -5.02 0.85
CA ALA A 36 2.01 -5.45 1.32
C ALA A 36 2.04 -5.32 2.83
N HIS A 37 1.89 -6.46 3.49
CA HIS A 37 1.92 -6.55 4.94
C HIS A 37 3.36 -6.52 5.43
N ASN A 38 3.60 -5.86 6.57
CA ASN A 38 4.93 -5.65 7.11
C ASN A 38 5.93 -5.17 6.04
N ASP A 39 5.51 -4.26 5.15
CA ASP A 39 6.30 -3.90 3.96
C ASP A 39 7.73 -3.43 4.31
N TYR A 40 7.89 -2.85 5.50
CA TYR A 40 9.16 -2.39 6.04
C TYR A 40 10.17 -3.53 6.31
N GLU A 41 9.73 -4.79 6.40
CA GLU A 41 10.61 -5.95 6.51
C GLU A 41 11.25 -6.35 5.17
N HIS A 42 10.79 -5.78 4.04
CA HIS A 42 11.38 -6.04 2.73
C HIS A 42 12.73 -5.31 2.55
N PRO A 43 13.61 -5.81 1.66
CA PRO A 43 14.91 -5.18 1.40
C PRO A 43 14.83 -3.73 0.94
N ARG A 44 13.83 -3.40 0.10
CA ARG A 44 13.54 -2.02 -0.34
C ARG A 44 12.07 -1.71 -0.04
N PRO A 45 11.75 -1.29 1.21
CA PRO A 45 10.39 -0.91 1.59
C PRO A 45 9.78 0.07 0.59
N LEU A 46 8.48 -0.06 0.34
CA LEU A 46 7.67 0.64 -0.65
C LEU A 46 8.07 0.38 -2.11
N HIS A 47 9.36 0.42 -2.44
CA HIS A 47 9.85 0.21 -3.80
C HIS A 47 9.56 -1.19 -4.31
N ASP A 48 9.86 -2.23 -3.51
CA ASP A 48 9.56 -3.61 -3.89
C ASP A 48 8.05 -3.83 -4.08
N ALA A 49 7.21 -3.20 -3.24
CA ALA A 49 5.76 -3.25 -3.37
C ALA A 49 5.27 -2.59 -4.67
N LEU A 50 5.72 -1.36 -4.95
CA LEU A 50 5.36 -0.63 -6.18
C LEU A 50 5.83 -1.36 -7.45
N GLU A 51 7.05 -1.92 -7.45
CA GLU A 51 7.57 -2.73 -8.55
C GLU A 51 6.76 -4.03 -8.78
N ASN A 52 6.07 -4.54 -7.75
CA ASN A 52 5.14 -5.66 -7.88
C ASN A 52 3.69 -5.21 -8.14
N GLY A 53 3.46 -3.90 -8.33
CA GLY A 53 2.16 -3.31 -8.65
C GLY A 53 1.25 -3.09 -7.43
N PHE A 54 1.74 -3.25 -6.20
CA PHE A 54 0.90 -3.09 -5.00
C PHE A 54 0.40 -1.65 -4.86
N TRP A 55 -0.85 -1.51 -4.39
CA TRP A 55 -1.49 -0.22 -4.18
C TRP A 55 -1.83 0.07 -2.71
N SER A 56 -1.37 -0.80 -1.82
CA SER A 56 -1.41 -0.57 -0.39
C SER A 56 -0.22 -1.22 0.32
N VAL A 57 0.31 -0.56 1.34
CA VAL A 57 1.41 -1.04 2.19
C VAL A 57 1.09 -0.77 3.67
N GLU A 58 1.69 -1.54 4.56
CA GLU A 58 1.61 -1.36 6.01
C GLU A 58 2.96 -0.92 6.61
N ALA A 59 2.91 0.03 7.55
CA ALA A 59 4.05 0.50 8.32
C ALA A 59 3.73 0.47 9.82
N ASP A 60 4.47 -0.35 10.57
CA ASP A 60 4.42 -0.38 12.04
C ASP A 60 5.29 0.73 12.61
N ILE A 61 4.73 1.60 13.46
CA ILE A 61 5.47 2.75 14.00
C ILE A 61 5.53 2.81 15.52
N TYR A 62 6.64 3.37 16.01
CA TYR A 62 6.88 3.76 17.39
C TYR A 62 7.28 5.23 17.45
N LEU A 63 6.80 5.96 18.46
CA LEU A 63 7.35 7.26 18.84
C LEU A 63 8.63 7.05 19.65
N VAL A 64 9.76 7.54 19.13
CA VAL A 64 11.08 7.45 19.77
C VAL A 64 11.78 8.80 19.63
N ASP A 65 12.17 9.39 20.76
CA ASP A 65 12.91 10.67 20.81
C ASP A 65 12.28 11.81 19.97
N GLY A 66 10.95 11.83 19.89
CA GLY A 66 10.20 12.85 19.15
C GLY A 66 9.99 12.58 17.66
N ASP A 67 10.44 11.44 17.14
CA ASP A 67 10.23 11.03 15.74
C ASP A 67 9.52 9.66 15.64
N LEU A 68 9.01 9.35 14.45
CA LEU A 68 8.25 8.14 14.15
C LEU A 68 9.13 7.13 13.43
N LEU A 69 9.60 6.13 14.18
CA LEU A 69 10.47 5.07 13.66
C LEU A 69 9.66 3.84 13.28
N VAL A 70 10.07 3.18 12.21
CA VAL A 70 9.38 2.03 11.63
C VAL A 70 10.08 0.74 12.03
N ALA A 71 9.36 -0.13 12.73
CA ALA A 71 9.79 -1.49 13.10
C ALA A 71 8.61 -2.31 13.62
N HIS A 72 8.70 -3.63 13.54
CA HIS A 72 7.70 -4.52 14.16
C HIS A 72 7.77 -4.45 15.69
N ASP A 73 8.97 -4.71 16.23
CA ASP A 73 9.26 -4.70 17.67
C ASP A 73 10.04 -3.43 18.05
N ARG A 74 9.73 -2.86 19.22
CA ARG A 74 10.37 -1.63 19.71
C ARG A 74 11.89 -1.72 19.82
N ARG A 75 12.44 -2.91 20.08
CA ARG A 75 13.90 -3.12 20.21
C ARG A 75 14.63 -3.04 18.86
N ASP A 76 13.91 -3.20 17.76
CA ASP A 76 14.47 -3.28 16.41
C ASP A 76 14.39 -1.93 15.67
N VAL A 77 13.91 -0.88 16.35
CA VAL A 77 13.89 0.49 15.83
C VAL A 77 15.31 0.96 15.51
N LYS A 78 15.44 1.64 14.36
CA LYS A 78 16.71 2.24 13.93
C LYS A 78 16.48 3.72 13.62
N PRO A 79 17.33 4.65 14.10
CA PRO A 79 17.15 6.09 13.89
C PRO A 79 17.04 6.49 12.41
N GLU A 80 17.67 5.75 11.50
CA GLU A 80 17.61 6.00 10.06
C GLU A 80 16.33 5.51 9.39
N ARG A 81 15.52 4.67 10.05
CA ARG A 81 14.30 4.06 9.52
C ARG A 81 13.05 4.78 9.99
N THR A 82 12.94 6.06 9.64
CA THR A 82 11.78 6.91 9.97
C THR A 82 10.63 6.68 8.99
N LEU A 83 9.39 6.96 9.40
CA LEU A 83 8.20 6.94 8.53
C LEU A 83 8.37 7.83 7.28
N ARG A 84 8.95 9.03 7.44
CA ARG A 84 9.23 9.94 6.32
C ARG A 84 10.14 9.32 5.27
N LYS A 85 11.33 8.87 5.68
CA LYS A 85 12.35 8.30 4.78
C LYS A 85 11.89 7.04 4.06
N LEU A 86 11.14 6.16 4.74
CA LEU A 86 10.72 4.90 4.14
C LEU A 86 9.45 5.04 3.28
N TYR A 87 8.54 5.96 3.63
CA TYR A 87 7.22 6.01 3.01
C TYR A 87 6.83 7.39 2.48
N LEU A 88 6.82 8.44 3.30
CA LEU A 88 6.23 9.72 2.88
C LEU A 88 7.06 10.42 1.79
N ASP A 89 8.39 10.48 1.95
CA ASP A 89 9.27 11.10 0.96
C ASP A 89 9.26 10.33 -0.37
N PRO A 90 9.41 8.99 -0.39
CA PRO A 90 9.39 8.27 -1.65
C PRO A 90 8.00 8.21 -2.31
N LEU A 91 6.90 8.19 -1.54
CA LEU A 91 5.54 8.33 -2.11
C LEU A 91 5.35 9.70 -2.76
N GLN A 92 5.79 10.77 -2.11
CA GLN A 92 5.73 12.11 -2.69
C GLN A 92 6.56 12.18 -3.98
N ALA A 93 7.77 11.61 -3.99
CA ALA A 93 8.61 11.54 -5.18
C ALA A 93 7.97 10.71 -6.31
N TYR A 94 7.33 9.58 -5.98
CA TYR A 94 6.64 8.71 -6.92
C TYR A 94 5.47 9.43 -7.60
N PHE A 95 4.57 10.03 -6.81
CA PHE A 95 3.38 10.72 -7.32
C PHE A 95 3.63 12.12 -7.88
N ARG A 96 4.83 12.71 -7.68
CA ARG A 96 5.27 13.89 -8.45
C ARG A 96 5.64 13.55 -9.90
N LYS A 97 6.22 12.37 -10.12
CA LYS A 97 6.66 11.91 -11.45
C LYS A 97 5.53 11.27 -12.25
N GLN A 98 4.53 10.74 -11.55
CA GLN A 98 3.39 10.08 -12.16
C GLN A 98 2.13 10.90 -11.91
N SER A 99 1.41 11.28 -12.96
CA SER A 99 0.04 11.74 -12.78
C SER A 99 -0.76 10.64 -12.08
N PHE A 100 -1.26 10.95 -10.88
CA PHE A 100 -2.27 10.12 -10.22
C PHE A 100 -3.37 9.87 -11.24
N PRO A 101 -3.77 8.62 -11.53
CA PRO A 101 -4.77 8.37 -12.56
C PRO A 101 -6.11 8.95 -12.11
N THR A 102 -6.41 10.20 -12.50
CA THR A 102 -7.63 10.93 -12.14
C THR A 102 -8.88 10.41 -12.86
N LYS A 103 -8.83 9.21 -13.46
CA LYS A 103 -10.04 8.52 -13.90
C LYS A 103 -10.93 8.34 -12.68
N GLU A 104 -12.23 8.57 -12.84
CA GLU A 104 -13.24 8.64 -11.77
C GLU A 104 -13.35 7.41 -10.83
N ARG A 105 -12.53 6.37 -11.03
CA ARG A 105 -12.58 5.10 -10.31
C ARG A 105 -11.24 4.60 -9.76
N THR A 106 -10.15 5.36 -9.87
CA THR A 106 -8.86 4.91 -9.31
C THR A 106 -8.83 5.18 -7.81
N PRO A 107 -8.70 4.16 -6.94
CA PRO A 107 -8.57 4.39 -5.51
C PRO A 107 -7.22 5.06 -5.19
N PRO A 108 -7.14 5.88 -4.12
CA PRO A 108 -5.87 6.37 -3.63
C PRO A 108 -5.00 5.21 -3.14
N PHE A 109 -3.68 5.36 -3.26
CA PHE A 109 -2.74 4.43 -2.66
C PHE A 109 -2.91 4.45 -1.15
N THR A 110 -3.01 3.29 -0.49
CA THR A 110 -3.23 3.26 0.96
C THR A 110 -1.94 2.98 1.72
N LEU A 111 -1.51 3.96 2.52
CA LEU A 111 -0.50 3.75 3.56
C LEU A 111 -1.23 3.47 4.87
N LEU A 112 -1.26 2.19 5.25
CA LEU A 112 -1.79 1.76 6.54
C LEU A 112 -0.68 1.95 7.59
N VAL A 113 -0.90 2.85 8.54
CA VAL A 113 0.05 3.14 9.62
C VAL A 113 -0.46 2.46 10.89
N ASP A 114 0.19 1.39 11.33
CA ASP A 114 -0.16 0.70 12.57
C ASP A 114 0.65 1.30 13.72
N ILE A 115 -0.07 1.97 14.64
CA ILE A 115 0.55 2.55 15.82
C ILE A 115 0.70 1.46 16.86
N LYS A 116 1.93 1.03 17.14
CA LYS A 116 2.17 -0.07 18.06
C LYS A 116 1.79 0.25 19.50
N THR A 117 2.02 1.48 19.94
CA THR A 117 1.74 1.94 21.31
C THR A 117 1.56 3.45 21.40
N ASP A 118 0.73 3.89 22.34
CA ASP A 118 0.54 5.30 22.73
C ASP A 118 0.09 6.19 21.58
N GLY A 119 -1.07 5.83 21.01
CA GLY A 119 -1.70 6.57 19.91
C GLY A 119 -1.91 8.05 20.23
N ALA A 120 -2.20 8.38 21.49
CA ALA A 120 -2.41 9.76 21.93
C ALA A 120 -1.12 10.59 21.82
N ALA A 121 0.04 10.04 22.20
CA ALA A 121 1.32 10.72 22.04
C ALA A 121 1.83 10.73 20.59
N VAL A 122 1.57 9.65 19.83
CA VAL A 122 1.97 9.55 18.41
C VAL A 122 1.20 10.54 17.54
N TYR A 123 -0.09 10.72 17.79
CA TYR A 123 -0.98 11.54 16.97
C TYR A 123 -0.46 12.95 16.63
N PRO A 124 -0.09 13.81 17.61
CA PRO A 124 0.37 15.16 17.30
C PRO A 124 1.63 15.16 16.43
N VAL A 125 2.56 14.23 16.66
CA VAL A 125 3.79 14.10 15.86
C VAL A 125 3.46 13.66 14.44
N LEU A 126 2.63 12.63 14.29
CA LEU A 126 2.21 12.14 12.98
C LEU A 126 1.46 13.20 12.19
N ARG A 127 0.49 13.88 12.81
CA ARG A 127 -0.25 14.98 12.18
C ARG A 127 0.70 16.06 11.66
N GLN A 128 1.62 16.53 12.49
CA GLN A 128 2.59 17.55 12.10
C GLN A 128 3.47 17.07 10.93
N GLN A 129 3.87 15.80 10.92
CA GLN A 129 4.61 15.27 9.78
C GLN A 129 3.78 15.25 8.49
N LEU A 130 2.51 14.87 8.56
CA LEU A 130 1.61 14.77 7.41
C LEU A 130 1.24 16.14 6.81
N GLU A 131 1.31 17.23 7.57
CA GLU A 131 1.07 18.60 7.08
C GLU A 131 2.04 18.96 5.94
N ASP A 132 3.31 18.54 6.02
CA ASP A 132 4.31 18.76 4.97
C ASP A 132 3.99 18.02 3.65
N TYR A 133 3.04 17.08 3.69
CA TYR A 133 2.61 16.29 2.54
C TYR A 133 1.15 16.55 2.17
N ALA A 134 0.51 17.62 2.68
CA ALA A 134 -0.93 17.86 2.53
C ALA A 134 -1.47 17.78 1.08
N GLU A 135 -0.69 18.17 0.07
CA GLU A 135 -1.05 18.07 -1.36
C GLU A 135 -1.05 16.64 -1.90
N LEU A 136 -0.25 15.74 -1.30
CA LEU A 136 -0.20 14.33 -1.65
C LEU A 136 -1.42 13.57 -1.11
N LEU A 137 -1.94 14.01 0.04
CA LEU A 137 -2.85 13.23 0.86
C LEU A 137 -4.32 13.48 0.52
N CYS A 138 -5.12 12.41 0.53
CA CYS A 138 -6.55 12.51 0.78
C CYS A 138 -6.76 13.13 2.16
N ARG A 139 -7.56 14.18 2.25
CA ARG A 139 -7.84 14.85 3.52
C ARG A 139 -9.28 15.33 3.60
N VAL A 140 -9.79 15.50 4.80
CA VAL A 140 -11.06 16.19 5.03
C VAL A 140 -10.78 17.56 5.61
N GLU A 141 -11.28 18.60 4.98
CA GLU A 141 -11.06 19.99 5.38
C GLU A 141 -12.41 20.71 5.31
N ASP A 142 -12.79 21.35 6.41
CA ASP A 142 -14.09 22.01 6.57
C ASP A 142 -15.28 21.11 6.20
N GLY A 143 -15.20 19.84 6.59
CA GLY A 143 -16.23 18.83 6.33
C GLY A 143 -16.30 18.31 4.90
N LYS A 144 -15.35 18.68 4.03
CA LYS A 144 -15.30 18.23 2.63
C LYS A 144 -14.11 17.31 2.39
N LEU A 145 -14.34 16.20 1.71
CA LEU A 145 -13.28 15.33 1.23
C LEU A 145 -12.54 16.00 0.07
N ILE A 146 -11.25 16.24 0.26
CA ILE A 146 -10.31 16.70 -0.76
C ILE A 146 -9.52 15.48 -1.24
N PRO A 147 -9.64 15.09 -2.52
CA PRO A 147 -8.89 13.98 -3.08
C PRO A 147 -7.38 14.23 -3.07
N GLY A 148 -6.62 13.16 -2.88
CA GLY A 148 -5.17 13.12 -3.03
C GLY A 148 -4.74 11.75 -3.56
N ALA A 149 -3.45 11.58 -3.81
CA ALA A 149 -2.92 10.33 -4.35
C ALA A 149 -2.77 9.23 -3.29
N VAL A 150 -2.59 9.63 -2.02
CA VAL A 150 -2.34 8.72 -0.90
C VAL A 150 -3.40 8.92 0.19
N GLN A 151 -4.00 7.84 0.68
CA GLN A 151 -4.85 7.83 1.85
C GLN A 151 -4.10 7.23 3.04
N ILE A 152 -3.98 7.99 4.12
CA ILE A 152 -3.45 7.49 5.40
C ILE A 152 -4.59 6.85 6.18
N VAL A 153 -4.39 5.61 6.63
CA VAL A 153 -5.35 4.89 7.48
C VAL A 153 -4.62 4.41 8.72
N ILE A 154 -5.13 4.73 9.91
CA ILE A 154 -4.49 4.39 11.19
C ILE A 154 -5.04 3.07 11.71
N SER A 155 -4.16 2.11 11.97
CA SER A 155 -4.42 0.86 12.70
C SER A 155 -3.69 0.83 14.06
N GLY A 156 -3.68 -0.31 14.73
CA GLY A 156 -3.10 -0.45 16.07
C GLY A 156 -3.84 0.36 17.14
N ASP A 157 -3.08 1.07 17.97
CA ASP A 157 -3.55 2.00 19.01
C ASP A 157 -4.06 3.30 18.37
N ARG A 158 -5.34 3.29 17.97
CA ARG A 158 -5.98 4.35 17.19
C ARG A 158 -6.53 5.44 18.12
N PRO A 159 -6.01 6.68 18.09
CA PRO A 159 -6.55 7.81 18.83
C PRO A 159 -7.80 8.38 18.13
N LYS A 160 -8.89 7.60 18.13
CA LYS A 160 -10.08 7.80 17.28
C LYS A 160 -10.71 9.19 17.46
N GLU A 161 -10.83 9.64 18.69
CA GLU A 161 -11.44 10.94 19.04
C GLU A 161 -10.59 12.11 18.53
N LEU A 162 -9.26 12.02 18.67
CA LEU A 162 -8.33 13.04 18.18
C LEU A 162 -8.35 13.13 16.65
N ILE A 163 -8.38 11.97 15.97
CA ILE A 163 -8.50 11.89 14.51
C ILE A 163 -9.82 12.51 14.06
N ALA A 164 -10.94 12.11 14.68
CA ALA A 164 -12.27 12.59 14.29
C ALA A 164 -12.46 14.11 14.50
N ALA A 165 -11.83 14.69 15.51
CA ALA A 165 -11.92 16.12 15.82
C ALA A 165 -10.99 17.01 14.98
N ALA A 166 -10.11 16.43 14.15
CA ALA A 166 -9.13 17.18 13.39
C ALA A 166 -9.73 18.01 12.26
N ASN A 167 -9.17 19.19 12.02
CA ASN A 167 -9.40 19.99 10.81
C ASN A 167 -8.10 20.78 10.48
N PRO A 168 -7.52 20.62 9.26
CA PRO A 168 -7.77 19.52 8.33
C PRO A 168 -7.47 18.15 8.95
N ARG A 169 -8.15 17.10 8.49
CA ARG A 169 -7.99 15.71 8.90
C ARG A 169 -7.30 14.91 7.79
N TYR A 170 -6.04 14.53 8.04
CA TYR A 170 -5.22 13.76 7.09
C TYR A 170 -5.35 12.24 7.21
N MET A 171 -6.03 11.75 8.25
CA MET A 171 -6.02 10.35 8.66
C MET A 171 -7.43 9.79 8.73
N GLY A 172 -7.64 8.61 8.14
CA GLY A 172 -8.78 7.74 8.41
C GLY A 172 -8.46 6.69 9.47
N ILE A 173 -9.47 5.94 9.90
CA ILE A 173 -9.39 4.91 10.94
C ILE A 173 -9.63 3.54 10.30
N ASP A 174 -8.75 2.59 10.59
CA ASP A 174 -8.99 1.18 10.36
C ASP A 174 -9.94 0.64 11.44
N GLY A 175 -11.19 0.37 11.08
CA GLY A 175 -12.20 -0.21 11.96
C GLY A 175 -12.02 -1.72 12.18
N ARG A 176 -12.92 -2.32 12.95
CA ARG A 176 -13.00 -3.78 13.17
C ARG A 176 -14.32 -4.33 12.65
N LEU A 177 -14.48 -5.65 12.54
CA LEU A 177 -15.77 -6.22 12.10
C LEU A 177 -16.93 -5.83 13.03
N SER A 178 -16.66 -5.55 14.31
CA SER A 178 -17.66 -5.01 15.24
C SER A 178 -18.17 -3.62 14.86
N ASP A 179 -17.46 -2.90 13.99
CA ASP A 179 -17.82 -1.58 13.49
C ASP A 179 -18.62 -1.63 12.18
N LEU A 180 -19.00 -2.83 11.67
CA LEU A 180 -19.76 -2.96 10.42
C LEU A 180 -21.09 -2.17 10.43
N ASP A 181 -21.77 -2.11 11.57
CA ASP A 181 -23.01 -1.34 11.77
C ASP A 181 -22.77 0.11 12.24
N SER A 182 -21.51 0.55 12.33
CA SER A 182 -21.17 1.91 12.75
C SER A 182 -21.75 2.94 11.79
N LYS A 183 -22.27 4.04 12.34
CA LYS A 183 -22.78 5.20 11.57
C LYS A 183 -21.69 6.21 11.22
N GLN A 184 -20.43 5.94 11.56
CA GLN A 184 -19.32 6.82 11.21
C GLN A 184 -19.17 6.93 9.68
N PRO A 185 -18.86 8.11 9.14
CA PRO A 185 -18.75 8.29 7.70
C PRO A 185 -17.53 7.53 7.14
N ALA A 186 -17.62 7.12 5.87
CA ALA A 186 -16.58 6.33 5.21
C ALA A 186 -15.24 7.07 5.10
N ASP A 187 -15.22 8.39 4.99
CA ASP A 187 -13.98 9.16 5.01
C ASP A 187 -13.29 9.14 6.38
N LEU A 188 -14.03 8.93 7.48
CA LEU A 188 -13.46 8.75 8.82
C LEU A 188 -13.03 7.31 9.06
N MET A 189 -13.81 6.35 8.60
CA MET A 189 -13.53 4.92 8.74
C MET A 189 -13.52 4.24 7.36
N PRO A 190 -12.48 4.46 6.55
CA PRO A 190 -12.45 3.99 5.15
C PRO A 190 -12.15 2.50 5.00
N LEU A 191 -11.69 1.85 6.07
CA LEU A 191 -11.27 0.45 6.08
C LEU A 191 -11.87 -0.26 7.28
N ILE A 192 -12.32 -1.49 7.08
CA ILE A 192 -12.69 -2.44 8.12
C ILE A 192 -11.73 -3.61 8.03
N SER A 193 -10.96 -3.84 9.10
CA SER A 193 -10.02 -4.96 9.14
C SER A 193 -10.21 -5.84 10.35
N ASP A 194 -9.91 -7.13 10.21
CA ASP A 194 -9.81 -8.02 11.37
C ASP A 194 -8.92 -9.24 11.10
N ARG A 195 -8.62 -9.96 12.17
CA ARG A 195 -7.87 -11.20 12.12
C ARG A 195 -8.71 -12.29 11.47
N TRP A 196 -8.25 -12.85 10.36
CA TRP A 196 -8.94 -13.94 9.66
C TRP A 196 -9.30 -15.09 10.60
N THR A 197 -8.33 -15.53 11.40
CA THR A 197 -8.46 -16.69 12.29
C THR A 197 -9.42 -16.49 13.47
N SER A 198 -9.83 -15.25 13.77
CA SER A 198 -10.89 -14.98 14.75
C SER A 198 -12.29 -15.23 14.18
N HIS A 199 -12.44 -15.25 12.84
CA HIS A 199 -13.73 -15.27 12.16
C HIS A 199 -13.96 -16.50 11.29
N PHE A 200 -12.88 -17.11 10.81
CA PHE A 200 -12.92 -18.22 9.86
C PHE A 200 -12.03 -19.38 10.33
N LYS A 201 -12.50 -20.60 10.07
CA LYS A 201 -11.78 -21.86 10.29
C LYS A 201 -11.00 -22.30 9.05
N TYR A 202 -11.40 -21.87 7.85
CA TYR A 202 -10.71 -22.23 6.62
C TYR A 202 -9.23 -21.83 6.63
N ARG A 203 -8.36 -22.76 6.22
CA ARG A 203 -6.90 -22.61 6.22
C ARG A 203 -6.27 -22.74 4.81
N GLY A 204 -7.08 -22.76 3.76
CA GLY A 204 -6.58 -22.89 2.38
C GLY A 204 -6.35 -24.34 1.93
N THR A 205 -6.91 -25.31 2.64
CA THR A 205 -6.86 -26.74 2.30
C THR A 205 -8.27 -27.29 2.12
N GLY A 206 -8.48 -28.06 1.05
CA GLY A 206 -9.82 -28.48 0.63
C GLY A 206 -10.69 -27.30 0.22
N SER A 207 -12.01 -27.49 0.24
CA SER A 207 -12.97 -26.43 -0.05
C SER A 207 -13.34 -25.67 1.21
N MET A 208 -13.39 -24.33 1.14
CA MET A 208 -14.05 -23.52 2.17
C MET A 208 -15.52 -23.97 2.30
N SER A 209 -16.07 -23.96 3.51
CA SER A 209 -17.48 -24.32 3.70
C SER A 209 -18.40 -23.24 3.10
N GLU A 210 -19.58 -23.62 2.62
CA GLU A 210 -20.56 -22.66 2.09
C GLU A 210 -20.94 -21.61 3.15
N ALA A 211 -21.14 -22.03 4.40
CA ALA A 211 -21.43 -21.13 5.50
C ALA A 211 -20.35 -20.07 5.73
N GLU A 212 -19.07 -20.44 5.63
CA GLU A 212 -17.97 -19.46 5.73
C GLU A 212 -17.93 -18.53 4.52
N ARG A 213 -18.18 -19.03 3.30
CA ARG A 213 -18.24 -18.19 2.09
C ARG A 213 -19.37 -17.16 2.18
N THR A 214 -20.56 -17.58 2.57
CA THR A 214 -21.71 -16.69 2.78
C THR A 214 -21.38 -15.63 3.84
N LYS A 215 -20.74 -16.02 4.95
CA LYS A 215 -20.29 -15.07 5.97
C LYS A 215 -19.32 -14.04 5.40
N LEU A 216 -18.31 -14.46 4.64
CA LEU A 216 -17.34 -13.56 4.02
C LEU A 216 -18.03 -12.56 3.07
N GLN A 217 -18.90 -13.05 2.19
CA GLN A 217 -19.67 -12.22 1.26
C GLN A 217 -20.58 -11.22 1.99
N MET A 218 -21.21 -11.62 3.09
CA MET A 218 -22.03 -10.71 3.90
C MET A 218 -21.20 -9.57 4.51
N ILE A 219 -20.02 -9.89 5.07
CA ILE A 219 -19.10 -8.89 5.64
C ILE A 219 -18.70 -7.87 4.57
N VAL A 220 -18.26 -8.35 3.41
CA VAL A 220 -17.83 -7.47 2.30
C VAL A 220 -18.98 -6.61 1.81
N LYS A 221 -20.14 -7.22 1.52
CA LYS A 221 -21.33 -6.48 1.08
C LYS A 221 -21.75 -5.40 2.07
N GLN A 222 -21.72 -5.68 3.37
CA GLN A 222 -22.11 -4.72 4.40
C GLN A 222 -21.12 -3.54 4.48
N ALA A 223 -19.82 -3.82 4.45
CA ALA A 223 -18.79 -2.78 4.41
C ALA A 223 -18.90 -1.91 3.15
N HIS A 224 -19.03 -2.53 1.97
CA HIS A 224 -19.17 -1.84 0.69
C HIS A 224 -20.44 -0.98 0.63
N THR A 225 -21.56 -1.44 1.20
CA THR A 225 -22.80 -0.65 1.32
C THR A 225 -22.57 0.62 2.14
N ALA A 226 -21.69 0.57 3.15
CA ALA A 226 -21.28 1.73 3.94
C ALA A 226 -20.14 2.54 3.29
N GLY A 227 -19.72 2.22 2.06
CA GLY A 227 -18.62 2.87 1.36
C GLY A 227 -17.22 2.56 1.92
N ARG A 228 -17.09 1.47 2.69
CA ARG A 228 -15.85 1.07 3.36
C ARG A 228 -15.23 -0.15 2.69
N ARG A 229 -13.91 -0.20 2.71
CA ARG A 229 -13.12 -1.33 2.18
C ARG A 229 -12.92 -2.40 3.24
N VAL A 230 -12.58 -3.61 2.84
CA VAL A 230 -12.31 -4.75 3.72
C VAL A 230 -10.89 -5.28 3.56
N ARG A 231 -10.26 -5.60 4.70
CA ARG A 231 -8.99 -6.32 4.78
C ARG A 231 -9.07 -7.41 5.83
N PHE A 232 -8.38 -8.53 5.62
CA PHE A 232 -8.11 -9.50 6.67
C PHE A 232 -6.61 -9.70 6.85
N TRP A 233 -6.14 -9.66 8.09
CA TRP A 233 -4.75 -9.97 8.44
C TRP A 233 -4.67 -11.36 9.11
N ALA A 234 -3.45 -11.91 9.20
CA ALA A 234 -3.22 -13.31 9.57
C ALA A 234 -4.05 -14.31 8.74
N THR A 235 -4.25 -14.01 7.46
CA THR A 235 -4.72 -14.96 6.45
C THR A 235 -3.61 -15.99 6.17
N PRO A 236 -3.93 -17.27 5.93
CA PRO A 236 -2.94 -18.22 5.44
C PRO A 236 -2.37 -17.78 4.08
N GLU A 237 -1.05 -17.87 3.92
CA GLU A 237 -0.31 -17.55 2.68
C GLU A 237 -0.53 -18.60 1.57
N SER A 238 -1.78 -18.70 1.10
CA SER A 238 -2.25 -19.72 0.18
C SER A 238 -3.10 -19.11 -0.94
N GLU A 239 -2.81 -19.49 -2.18
CA GLU A 239 -3.64 -19.12 -3.33
C GLU A 239 -5.09 -19.60 -3.19
N ALA A 240 -5.34 -20.69 -2.45
CA ALA A 240 -6.70 -21.15 -2.20
C ALA A 240 -7.47 -20.19 -1.28
N VAL A 241 -6.79 -19.51 -0.34
CA VAL A 241 -7.39 -18.43 0.46
C VAL A 241 -7.52 -17.18 -0.39
N TRP A 242 -6.47 -16.81 -1.13
CA TRP A 242 -6.53 -15.63 -2.00
C TRP A 242 -7.66 -15.73 -3.02
N ARG A 243 -7.92 -16.91 -3.63
CA ARG A 243 -9.07 -17.11 -4.51
C ARG A 243 -10.41 -16.83 -3.84
N GLU A 244 -10.61 -17.26 -2.59
CA GLU A 244 -11.84 -16.98 -1.84
C GLU A 244 -11.98 -15.49 -1.53
N LEU A 245 -10.87 -14.80 -1.19
CA LEU A 245 -10.86 -13.36 -0.94
C LEU A 245 -11.15 -12.55 -2.21
N VAL A 246 -10.54 -12.93 -3.34
CA VAL A 246 -10.82 -12.33 -4.67
C VAL A 246 -12.27 -12.55 -5.05
N ALA A 247 -12.77 -13.78 -4.96
CA ALA A 247 -14.15 -14.11 -5.33
C ALA A 247 -15.20 -13.40 -4.47
N ALA A 248 -14.86 -13.03 -3.24
CA ALA A 248 -15.70 -12.25 -2.35
C ALA A 248 -15.52 -10.74 -2.48
N ASP A 249 -14.66 -10.26 -3.38
CA ASP A 249 -14.36 -8.84 -3.60
C ASP A 249 -13.74 -8.14 -2.38
N VAL A 250 -12.84 -8.83 -1.67
CA VAL A 250 -12.09 -8.24 -0.56
C VAL A 250 -11.07 -7.23 -1.11
N ASP A 251 -11.16 -5.99 -0.63
CA ASP A 251 -10.43 -4.86 -1.18
C ASP A 251 -8.92 -4.91 -0.95
N HIS A 252 -8.43 -5.49 0.15
CA HIS A 252 -7.00 -5.59 0.44
C HIS A 252 -6.63 -7.03 0.84
N ILE A 253 -5.96 -7.73 -0.07
CA ILE A 253 -5.41 -9.07 0.13
C ILE A 253 -4.00 -8.92 0.70
N ASN A 254 -3.90 -9.26 1.98
CA ASN A 254 -2.68 -9.20 2.77
C ASN A 254 -1.69 -10.31 2.37
N THR A 255 -0.42 -9.98 2.19
CA THR A 255 0.66 -10.95 2.03
C THR A 255 2.02 -10.38 2.46
N ASP A 256 2.91 -11.27 2.91
CA ASP A 256 4.35 -11.00 3.03
C ASP A 256 5.13 -11.46 1.75
N GLN A 257 4.46 -12.07 0.76
CA GLN A 257 5.06 -12.66 -0.45
C GLN A 257 4.72 -11.86 -1.71
N LEU A 258 5.23 -10.62 -1.79
CA LEU A 258 4.87 -9.63 -2.82
C LEU A 258 4.82 -10.19 -4.25
N LYS A 259 5.92 -10.80 -4.70
CA LYS A 259 6.03 -11.36 -6.06
C LYS A 259 5.01 -12.47 -6.33
N ARG A 260 4.76 -13.32 -5.34
CA ARG A 260 3.86 -14.47 -5.49
C ARG A 260 2.41 -13.99 -5.63
N LEU A 261 1.97 -13.05 -4.78
CA LEU A 261 0.63 -12.49 -4.90
C LEU A 261 0.48 -11.70 -6.22
N SER A 262 1.50 -10.95 -6.63
CA SER A 262 1.48 -10.22 -7.90
C SER A 262 1.26 -11.14 -9.11
N VAL A 263 2.02 -12.24 -9.19
CA VAL A 263 1.85 -13.27 -10.24
C VAL A 263 0.46 -13.89 -10.18
N PHE A 264 -0.02 -14.25 -8.99
CA PHE A 264 -1.35 -14.82 -8.80
C PHE A 264 -2.46 -13.89 -9.30
N LEU A 265 -2.46 -12.62 -8.89
CA LEU A 265 -3.51 -11.66 -9.25
C LEU A 265 -3.52 -11.33 -10.74
N ARG A 266 -2.34 -11.23 -11.37
CA ARG A 266 -2.24 -11.02 -12.82
C ARG A 266 -2.80 -12.20 -13.61
N GLY A 267 -2.49 -13.43 -13.20
CA GLY A 267 -3.04 -14.63 -13.83
C GLY A 267 -4.57 -14.75 -13.70
N GLN A 268 -5.18 -14.20 -12.64
CA GLN A 268 -6.65 -14.15 -12.52
C GLN A 268 -7.27 -13.16 -13.52
N ALA A 269 -6.66 -12.00 -13.71
CA ALA A 269 -7.17 -10.97 -14.63
C ALA A 269 -7.20 -11.50 -16.08
N ASP A 270 -6.17 -12.22 -16.50
CA ASP A 270 -6.08 -12.80 -17.84
C ASP A 270 -7.18 -13.86 -18.07
N SER A 271 -7.53 -14.65 -17.03
CA SER A 271 -8.56 -15.68 -17.11
C SER A 271 -10.01 -15.17 -17.16
N LEU A 272 -10.24 -13.88 -16.87
CA LEU A 272 -11.55 -13.23 -16.95
C LEU A 272 -11.79 -12.56 -18.32
N THR A 273 -10.75 -12.45 -19.14
CA THR A 273 -10.80 -11.81 -20.47
C THR A 273 -10.87 -12.80 -21.64
N ASP A 274 -10.68 -14.09 -21.38
CA ASP A 274 -10.86 -15.22 -22.31
C ASP A 274 -12.22 -15.90 -22.11
#